data_AF-G6EXH2-F1
#
_entry.id   AF-G6EXH2-F1
#
_cell.length_a   1.000
_cell.length_b   1.000
_cell.length_c   1.000
_cell.angle_alpha   90.00
_cell.angle_beta   90.00
_cell.angle_gamma   90.00
#
_symmetry.space_group_name_H-M   'P 1'
#
loop_
_entity.id
_entity.type
_entity.pdbx_description
1 polymer ?
#
loop_
_entity_poly.entity_id
_entity_poly.type
_entity_poly.pdbx_seq_one_letter_code
_entity_poly.pdbx_strand_id
1 'polypeptide(L)'
;MQKKILILGGTTEASTLIKSCVNQDSLTFILSLAGVTKNPVLPPNAFTRIGGFGGVIKMAEWIAENQINKVIDATHPFAQQITRNAYQATQIAKVPYLRLERPAWQREKEDLWQEVTTVQEAVVALGSKPLRAFVTIGRKELLVFKECSILHEYWIRSVDRPEEMYIPQNAKLIQAKGPFSEEDEIAFLKQNQIECIVSKNSGGQTVYAKISAARKLRIPVIMIQRPIIKSAPCVPKWEEAYQWILKG
;
A
#
# COMPACT_ATOMS: atom_id res chain seq x y z
N MET A 1 15.63 9.31 -29.20
CA MET A 1 15.92 8.27 -28.18
C MET A 1 14.71 8.13 -27.28
N GLN A 2 14.26 6.89 -27.03
CA GLN A 2 13.11 6.60 -26.17
C GLN A 2 13.48 6.86 -24.70
N LYS A 3 12.67 7.61 -23.95
CA LYS A 3 12.90 7.88 -22.53
C LYS A 3 12.46 6.65 -21.71
N LYS A 4 13.39 6.05 -20.96
CA LYS A 4 13.13 4.93 -20.05
C LYS A 4 12.68 5.43 -18.69
N ILE A 5 11.49 5.01 -18.29
CA ILE A 5 10.87 5.41 -17.02
C ILE A 5 10.77 4.19 -16.12
N LEU A 6 11.46 4.23 -14.98
CA LEU A 6 11.32 3.21 -13.95
C LEU A 6 10.11 3.56 -13.07
N ILE A 7 9.16 2.64 -12.96
CA ILE A 7 8.00 2.76 -12.08
C ILE A 7 8.14 1.73 -10.95
N LEU A 8 8.37 2.21 -9.73
CA LEU A 8 8.28 1.37 -8.54
C LEU A 8 6.80 1.19 -8.20
N GLY A 9 6.27 -0.02 -8.30
CA GLY A 9 4.82 -0.24 -8.36
C GLY A 9 4.26 -1.17 -7.28
N GLY A 10 3.06 -1.68 -7.57
CA GLY A 10 2.27 -2.50 -6.65
C GLY A 10 0.97 -1.82 -6.16
N THR A 11 0.62 -0.68 -6.76
CA THR A 11 -0.60 0.09 -6.48
C THR A 11 -1.45 0.23 -7.73
N THR A 12 -2.71 0.61 -7.55
CA THR A 12 -3.59 0.95 -8.67
C THR A 12 -3.05 2.14 -9.45
N GLU A 13 -2.44 3.12 -8.79
CA GLU A 13 -1.90 4.32 -9.43
C GLU A 13 -0.77 3.98 -10.41
N ALA A 14 0.13 3.07 -10.03
CA ALA A 14 1.18 2.56 -10.93
C ALA A 14 0.59 1.90 -12.18
N SER A 15 -0.41 1.03 -11.99
CA SER A 15 -1.06 0.33 -13.10
C SER A 15 -1.86 1.27 -14.00
N THR A 16 -2.57 2.24 -13.43
CA THR A 16 -3.33 3.25 -14.19
C THR A 16 -2.40 4.12 -15.02
N LEU A 17 -1.30 4.63 -14.43
CA LEU A 17 -0.31 5.42 -15.16
C LEU A 17 0.19 4.68 -16.42
N ILE A 18 0.61 3.42 -16.27
CA ILE A 18 1.13 2.62 -17.40
C ILE A 18 0.04 2.39 -18.45
N LYS A 19 -1.17 1.98 -18.03
CA LYS A 19 -2.28 1.68 -18.94
C LYS A 19 -2.83 2.91 -19.68
N SER A 20 -2.69 4.10 -19.10
CA SER A 20 -3.14 5.33 -19.73
C SER A 20 -2.11 5.90 -20.72
N CYS A 21 -0.85 5.44 -20.70
CA CYS A 21 0.25 6.01 -21.49
C CYS A 21 0.71 5.13 -22.67
N VAL A 22 -0.15 4.22 -23.13
CA VAL A 22 0.20 3.09 -24.01
C VAL A 22 0.63 3.47 -25.44
N ASN A 23 0.20 4.63 -25.92
CA ASN A 23 0.40 5.04 -27.32
C ASN A 23 1.55 6.05 -27.50
N GLN A 24 2.59 5.96 -26.66
CA GLN A 24 3.71 6.91 -26.68
C GLN A 24 5.00 6.19 -27.07
N ASP A 25 5.28 6.10 -28.37
CA ASP A 25 6.49 5.47 -28.92
C ASP A 25 7.80 6.08 -28.38
N SER A 26 7.71 7.28 -27.79
CA SER A 26 8.83 7.98 -27.16
C SER A 26 9.13 7.55 -25.71
N LEU A 27 8.30 6.71 -25.08
CA LEU A 27 8.46 6.27 -23.69
C LEU A 27 8.59 4.74 -23.58
N THR A 28 9.50 4.27 -22.73
CA THR A 28 9.57 2.86 -22.31
C THR A 28 9.32 2.78 -20.82
N PHE A 29 8.30 2.01 -20.40
CA PHE A 29 8.01 1.79 -18.98
C PHE A 29 8.65 0.49 -18.48
N ILE A 30 9.35 0.59 -17.35
CA ILE A 30 9.85 -0.56 -16.60
C ILE A 30 9.15 -0.59 -15.25
N LEU A 31 8.26 -1.55 -15.05
CA LEU A 31 7.56 -1.76 -13.79
C LEU A 31 8.40 -2.63 -12.86
N SER A 32 8.73 -2.13 -11.68
CA SER A 32 9.44 -2.88 -10.65
C SER A 32 8.49 -3.25 -9.50
N LEU A 33 8.33 -4.55 -9.28
CA LEU A 33 7.52 -5.10 -8.20
C LEU A 33 8.41 -5.79 -7.16
N ALA A 34 8.05 -5.65 -5.88
CA ALA A 34 8.80 -6.30 -4.79
C ALA A 34 8.58 -7.82 -4.69
N GLY A 35 7.65 -8.40 -5.48
CA GLY A 35 7.29 -9.83 -5.38
C GLY A 35 6.44 -10.18 -4.15
N VAL A 36 5.78 -9.18 -3.55
CA VAL A 36 4.93 -9.38 -2.35
C VAL A 36 3.63 -10.10 -2.68
N THR A 37 3.10 -9.92 -3.90
CA THR A 37 1.94 -10.66 -4.40
C THR A 37 2.42 -11.79 -5.30
N LYS A 38 1.96 -13.03 -5.07
CA LYS A 38 2.38 -14.20 -5.88
C LYS A 38 2.04 -14.04 -7.36
N ASN A 39 0.81 -13.60 -7.66
CA ASN A 39 0.31 -13.41 -9.02
C ASN A 39 -0.16 -11.96 -9.23
N PRO A 40 0.75 -11.00 -9.47
CA PRO A 40 0.37 -9.63 -9.73
C PRO A 40 -0.28 -9.50 -11.11
N VAL A 41 -1.32 -8.67 -11.23
CA VAL A 41 -1.88 -8.29 -12.53
C VAL A 41 -0.93 -7.28 -13.17
N LEU A 42 -0.31 -7.65 -14.28
CA LEU A 42 0.67 -6.82 -14.96
C LEU A 42 0.00 -5.97 -16.07
N PRO A 43 0.35 -4.68 -16.20
CA PRO A 43 -0.09 -3.90 -17.34
C PRO A 43 0.65 -4.40 -18.61
N PRO A 44 -0.04 -4.50 -19.76
CA PRO A 44 0.52 -5.13 -20.96
C PRO A 44 1.71 -4.37 -21.58
N ASN A 45 1.88 -3.08 -21.26
CA ASN A 45 2.78 -2.15 -21.97
C ASN A 45 3.99 -1.72 -21.14
N ALA A 46 4.45 -2.57 -20.22
CA ALA A 46 5.66 -2.34 -19.46
C ALA A 46 6.49 -3.62 -19.32
N PHE A 47 7.81 -3.47 -19.45
CA PHE A 47 8.73 -4.51 -19.02
C PHE A 47 8.63 -4.65 -17.51
N THR A 48 8.43 -5.86 -17.00
CA THR A 48 8.27 -6.07 -15.56
C THR A 48 9.50 -6.75 -14.97
N ARG A 49 10.05 -6.18 -13.90
CA ARG A 49 11.03 -6.85 -13.03
C ARG A 49 10.39 -7.18 -11.68
N ILE A 50 10.73 -8.33 -11.13
CA ILE A 50 10.27 -8.77 -9.81
C ILE A 50 11.49 -9.05 -8.93
N GLY A 51 11.48 -8.49 -7.71
CA GLY A 51 12.53 -8.66 -6.72
C GLY A 51 13.13 -7.33 -6.26
N GLY A 52 13.88 -7.39 -5.16
CA GLY A 52 14.59 -6.22 -4.63
C GLY A 52 15.71 -5.74 -5.56
N PHE A 53 16.22 -4.53 -5.28
CA PHE A 53 17.44 -4.02 -5.92
C PHE A 53 18.70 -4.36 -5.12
N GLY A 54 18.57 -4.82 -3.87
CA GLY A 54 19.71 -5.11 -3.00
C GLY A 54 20.27 -3.89 -2.27
N GLY A 55 19.46 -2.86 -2.04
CA GLY A 55 19.82 -1.66 -1.29
C GLY A 55 19.94 -0.42 -2.18
N VAL A 56 20.41 0.69 -1.58
CA VAL A 56 20.51 2.00 -2.23
C VAL A 56 21.54 2.00 -3.35
N ILE A 57 22.77 1.54 -3.05
CA ILE A 57 23.89 1.54 -4.00
C ILE A 57 23.58 0.69 -5.23
N LYS A 58 23.16 -0.56 -5.01
CA LYS A 58 22.79 -1.47 -6.11
C LYS A 58 21.61 -0.96 -6.94
N MET A 59 20.68 -0.22 -6.33
CA MET A 59 19.62 0.44 -7.11
C MET A 59 20.18 1.56 -7.98
N ALA A 60 21.11 2.39 -7.46
CA ALA A 60 21.73 3.46 -8.23
C ALA A 60 22.56 2.91 -9.42
N GLU A 61 23.34 1.85 -9.19
CA GLU A 61 24.05 1.10 -10.24
C GLU A 61 23.07 0.60 -11.30
N TRP A 62 22.01 -0.08 -10.87
CA TRP A 62 20.99 -0.60 -11.79
C TRP A 62 20.32 0.52 -12.61
N ILE A 63 19.99 1.66 -11.98
CA ILE A 63 19.40 2.84 -12.65
C ILE A 63 20.36 3.35 -13.74
N ALA A 64 21.66 3.44 -13.45
CA ALA A 64 22.67 3.90 -14.39
C ALA A 64 22.90 2.90 -15.55
N GLU A 65 23.12 1.62 -15.23
CA GLU A 65 23.33 0.54 -16.21
C GLU A 65 22.16 0.40 -17.19
N ASN A 66 20.94 0.58 -16.70
CA ASN A 66 19.73 0.47 -17.52
C ASN A 66 19.36 1.79 -18.22
N GLN A 67 20.16 2.85 -18.02
CA GLN A 67 19.97 4.19 -18.60
C GLN A 67 18.58 4.75 -18.31
N ILE A 68 18.14 4.62 -17.07
CA ILE A 68 16.85 5.13 -16.62
C ILE A 68 16.88 6.67 -16.65
N ASN A 69 15.92 7.27 -17.34
CA ASN A 69 15.84 8.72 -17.46
C ASN A 69 15.08 9.37 -16.31
N LYS A 70 14.08 8.69 -15.74
CA LYS A 70 13.27 9.17 -14.61
C LYS A 70 12.75 8.01 -13.77
N VAL A 71 12.52 8.26 -12.49
CA VAL A 71 11.89 7.31 -11.56
C VAL A 71 10.57 7.87 -11.05
N ILE A 72 9.50 7.11 -11.24
CA ILE A 72 8.22 7.30 -10.55
C ILE A 72 8.14 6.28 -9.43
N ASP A 73 8.03 6.76 -8.21
CA ASP A 73 7.68 5.91 -7.08
C ASP A 73 6.18 5.94 -6.84
N ALA A 74 5.52 4.88 -7.29
CA ALA A 74 4.10 4.62 -7.08
C ALA A 74 3.91 3.41 -6.16
N THR A 75 4.82 3.17 -5.21
CA THR A 75 4.68 2.10 -4.23
C THR A 75 3.63 2.46 -3.17
N HIS A 76 3.14 1.45 -2.43
CA HIS A 76 2.13 1.66 -1.40
C HIS A 76 2.57 2.73 -0.37
N PRO A 77 1.69 3.60 0.18
CA PRO A 77 2.08 4.66 1.13
C PRO A 77 2.83 4.18 2.38
N PHE A 78 2.65 2.92 2.76
CA PHE A 78 3.37 2.29 3.88
C PHE A 78 4.71 1.63 3.48
N ALA A 79 5.10 1.68 2.21
CA ALA A 79 6.34 1.09 1.70
C ALA A 79 7.54 2.04 1.89
N GLN A 80 7.77 2.47 3.13
CA GLN A 80 8.76 3.50 3.46
C GLN A 80 10.17 3.15 3.01
N GLN A 81 10.60 1.91 3.23
CA GLN A 81 11.99 1.52 2.99
C GLN A 81 12.36 1.65 1.52
N ILE A 82 11.51 1.15 0.61
CA ILE A 82 11.77 1.25 -0.83
C ILE A 82 11.68 2.71 -1.29
N THR A 83 10.75 3.49 -0.72
CA THR A 83 10.61 4.93 -1.01
C THR A 83 11.90 5.69 -0.66
N ARG A 84 12.42 5.50 0.57
CA ARG A 84 13.68 6.10 1.03
C ARG A 84 14.86 5.66 0.18
N ASN A 85 14.96 4.35 -0.10
CA ASN A 85 16.04 3.80 -0.90
C ASN A 85 16.04 4.38 -2.31
N ALA A 86 14.87 4.48 -2.93
CA ALA A 86 14.71 5.00 -4.28
C ALA A 86 15.05 6.49 -4.38
N TYR A 87 14.60 7.27 -3.40
CA TYR A 87 14.97 8.68 -3.34
C TYR A 87 16.50 8.85 -3.22
N GLN A 88 17.15 8.11 -2.32
CA GLN A 88 18.61 8.18 -2.19
C GLN A 88 19.36 7.68 -3.44
N ALA A 89 18.91 6.56 -4.02
CA ALA A 89 19.53 5.98 -5.22
C ALA A 89 19.44 6.91 -6.43
N THR A 90 18.32 7.62 -6.58
CA THR A 90 18.14 8.59 -7.67
C THR A 90 19.00 9.83 -7.50
N GLN A 91 19.27 10.28 -6.26
CA GLN A 91 20.25 11.34 -6.02
C GLN A 91 21.66 10.90 -6.45
N ILE A 92 22.07 9.67 -6.12
CA ILE A 92 23.38 9.12 -6.51
C ILE A 92 23.49 9.00 -8.04
N ALA A 93 22.47 8.42 -8.67
CA ALA A 93 22.41 8.25 -10.12
C ALA A 93 22.14 9.56 -10.89
N LYS A 94 21.86 10.67 -10.19
CA LYS A 94 21.48 11.96 -10.77
C LYS A 94 20.27 11.88 -11.71
N VAL A 95 19.29 11.08 -11.33
CA VAL A 95 18.05 10.85 -12.08
C VAL A 95 16.87 11.55 -11.39
N PRO A 96 16.01 12.28 -12.11
CA PRO A 96 14.80 12.85 -11.51
C PRO A 96 13.90 11.80 -10.86
N TYR A 97 13.35 12.15 -9.69
CA TYR A 97 12.45 11.31 -8.91
C TYR A 97 11.14 12.05 -8.63
N LEU A 98 10.02 11.33 -8.76
CA LEU A 98 8.69 11.80 -8.37
C LEU A 98 7.94 10.72 -7.61
N ARG A 99 7.31 11.10 -6.49
CA ARG A 99 6.36 10.26 -5.76
C ARG A 99 4.97 10.43 -6.37
N LEU A 100 4.33 9.34 -6.78
CA LEU A 100 2.92 9.27 -7.14
C LEU A 100 2.16 8.63 -5.97
N GLU A 101 1.56 9.48 -5.13
CA GLU A 101 0.87 9.03 -3.93
C GLU A 101 -0.45 9.75 -3.74
N ARG A 102 -1.56 9.00 -3.83
CA ARG A 102 -2.91 9.50 -3.57
C ARG A 102 -3.05 10.06 -2.14
N PRO A 103 -3.97 11.01 -1.89
CA PRO A 103 -4.22 11.56 -0.56
C PRO A 103 -4.63 10.49 0.47
N ALA A 104 -4.38 10.76 1.75
CA ALA A 104 -4.91 9.96 2.86
C ALA A 104 -6.44 10.12 2.94
N TRP A 105 -7.13 9.07 3.37
CA TRP A 105 -8.54 9.21 3.73
C TRP A 105 -8.65 10.24 4.84
N GLN A 106 -9.67 11.08 4.73
CA GLN A 106 -10.02 12.06 5.74
C GLN A 106 -11.14 11.48 6.61
N ARG A 107 -11.08 11.77 7.91
CA ARG A 107 -12.14 11.41 8.83
C ARG A 107 -13.40 12.20 8.47
N GLU A 108 -14.50 11.51 8.24
CA GLU A 108 -15.80 12.12 8.01
C GLU A 108 -16.57 12.27 9.34
N LYS A 109 -17.69 12.99 9.28
CA LYS A 109 -18.62 13.07 10.41
C LYS A 109 -19.06 11.65 10.79
N GLU A 110 -19.16 11.39 12.09
CA GLU A 110 -19.57 10.09 12.67
C GLU A 110 -18.54 8.95 12.58
N ASP A 111 -17.41 9.16 11.91
CA ASP A 111 -16.30 8.22 12.01
C ASP A 111 -15.78 8.13 13.45
N LEU A 112 -15.65 6.91 13.95
CA LEU A 112 -15.09 6.60 15.26
C LEU A 112 -13.63 6.18 15.12
N TRP A 113 -12.80 7.06 14.53
CA TRP A 113 -11.38 6.76 14.36
C TRP A 113 -10.61 7.00 15.65
N GLN A 114 -9.79 6.01 16.02
CA GLN A 114 -8.67 6.17 16.94
C GLN A 114 -7.38 6.13 16.12
N GLU A 115 -6.69 7.26 16.06
CA GLU A 115 -5.50 7.40 15.24
C GLU A 115 -4.26 6.95 16.01
N VAL A 116 -3.44 6.14 15.36
CA VAL A 116 -2.16 5.63 15.90
C VAL A 116 -1.09 5.72 14.81
N THR A 117 0.19 5.65 15.17
CA THR A 117 1.30 5.81 14.22
C THR A 117 1.98 4.49 13.87
N THR A 118 1.81 3.45 14.68
CA THR A 118 2.45 2.14 14.49
C THR A 118 1.47 0.98 14.64
N VAL A 119 1.85 -0.20 14.15
CA VAL A 119 1.07 -1.43 14.35
C VAL A 119 1.08 -1.85 15.83
N GLN A 120 2.16 -1.58 16.55
CA GLN A 120 2.29 -1.82 17.99
C GLN A 120 1.26 -0.98 18.77
N GLU A 121 1.19 0.32 18.48
CA GLU A 121 0.17 1.19 19.07
C GLU A 121 -1.25 0.74 18.69
N ALA A 122 -1.44 0.21 17.49
CA ALA A 122 -2.73 -0.35 17.09
C ALA A 122 -3.15 -1.57 17.92
N VAL A 123 -2.20 -2.45 18.27
CA VAL A 123 -2.47 -3.59 19.15
C VAL A 123 -2.75 -3.12 20.58
N VAL A 124 -2.01 -2.15 21.09
CA VAL A 124 -2.31 -1.54 22.41
C VAL A 124 -3.70 -0.90 22.42
N ALA A 125 -4.08 -0.24 21.33
CA ALA A 125 -5.40 0.40 21.18
C ALA A 125 -6.57 -0.59 21.14
N LEU A 126 -6.35 -1.88 20.87
CA LEU A 126 -7.39 -2.91 21.03
C LEU A 126 -7.84 -3.07 22.50
N GLY A 127 -7.02 -2.59 23.44
CA GLY A 127 -7.34 -2.57 24.86
C GLY A 127 -7.09 -3.91 25.57
N SER A 128 -7.51 -3.97 26.84
CA SER A 128 -7.18 -5.08 27.74
C SER A 128 -8.27 -6.15 27.85
N LYS A 129 -9.34 -6.05 27.06
CA LYS A 129 -10.45 -7.02 27.04
C LYS A 129 -10.49 -7.73 25.69
N PRO A 130 -10.74 -9.05 25.65
CA PRO A 130 -10.98 -9.76 24.41
C PRO A 130 -12.09 -9.09 23.59
N LEU A 131 -11.88 -9.02 22.27
CA LEU A 131 -12.85 -8.47 21.32
C LEU A 131 -12.62 -9.09 19.94
N ARG A 132 -13.57 -8.85 19.03
CA ARG A 132 -13.53 -9.30 17.63
C ARG A 132 -13.00 -8.21 16.72
N ALA A 133 -11.75 -8.33 16.29
CA ALA A 133 -11.05 -7.35 15.47
C ALA A 133 -10.97 -7.78 14.00
N PHE A 134 -11.37 -6.88 13.09
CA PHE A 134 -11.13 -7.03 11.66
C PHE A 134 -9.82 -6.33 11.26
N VAL A 135 -8.78 -7.12 10.98
CA VAL A 135 -7.42 -6.65 10.70
C VAL A 135 -7.16 -6.65 9.19
N THR A 136 -6.89 -5.47 8.65
CA THR A 136 -6.75 -5.23 7.19
C THR A 136 -5.42 -4.60 6.81
N ILE A 137 -4.37 -4.86 7.59
CA ILE A 137 -3.04 -4.23 7.43
C ILE A 137 -2.10 -4.99 6.48
N GLY A 138 -2.55 -6.13 5.92
CA GLY A 138 -1.75 -7.06 5.13
C GLY A 138 -1.04 -8.13 5.96
N ARG A 139 -0.12 -8.88 5.34
CA ARG A 139 0.51 -10.06 5.95
C ARG A 139 1.80 -9.82 6.74
N LYS A 140 2.53 -8.74 6.48
CA LYS A 140 3.92 -8.56 6.95
C LYS A 140 4.07 -8.19 8.42
N GLU A 141 3.03 -7.66 9.03
CA GLU A 141 3.10 -7.07 10.39
C GLU A 141 2.15 -7.78 11.36
N LEU A 142 1.76 -9.02 11.04
CA LEU A 142 0.84 -9.80 11.87
C LEU A 142 1.50 -10.37 13.14
N LEU A 143 2.83 -10.45 13.18
CA LEU A 143 3.56 -10.95 14.35
C LEU A 143 3.18 -10.20 15.64
N VAL A 144 2.99 -8.88 15.54
CA VAL A 144 2.62 -8.02 16.67
C VAL A 144 1.25 -8.41 17.26
N PHE A 145 0.30 -8.86 16.42
CA PHE A 145 -1.00 -9.36 16.88
C PHE A 145 -0.89 -10.74 17.51
N LYS A 146 0.03 -11.57 17.01
CA LYS A 146 0.31 -12.91 17.55
C LYS A 146 0.97 -12.85 18.92
N GLU A 147 1.83 -11.86 19.14
CA GLU A 147 2.55 -11.64 20.41
C GLU A 147 1.71 -10.89 21.45
N CYS A 148 0.49 -10.45 21.11
CA CYS A 148 -0.41 -9.83 22.07
C CYS A 148 -0.80 -10.81 23.17
N SER A 149 -0.68 -10.39 24.43
CA SER A 149 -1.04 -11.21 25.60
C SER A 149 -2.56 -11.33 25.79
N ILE A 150 -3.35 -10.45 25.18
CA ILE A 150 -4.80 -10.47 25.22
C ILE A 150 -5.34 -11.34 24.08
N LEU A 151 -6.21 -12.27 24.43
CA LEU A 151 -6.74 -13.27 23.50
C LEU A 151 -7.93 -12.73 22.68
N HIS A 152 -7.66 -11.77 21.79
CA HIS A 152 -8.65 -11.29 20.84
C HIS A 152 -8.97 -12.34 19.76
N GLU A 153 -10.16 -12.26 19.15
CA GLU A 153 -10.49 -13.00 17.93
C GLU A 153 -10.21 -12.10 16.72
N TYR A 154 -9.44 -12.59 15.75
CA TYR A 154 -9.04 -11.80 14.59
C TYR A 154 -9.65 -12.32 13.30
N TRP A 155 -10.26 -11.44 12.51
CA TRP A 155 -10.53 -11.67 11.10
C TRP A 155 -9.44 -10.96 10.31
N ILE A 156 -8.57 -11.71 9.65
CA ILE A 156 -7.42 -11.15 8.94
C ILE A 156 -7.67 -11.25 7.46
N ARG A 157 -7.84 -10.11 6.79
CA ARG A 157 -7.96 -10.05 5.33
C ARG A 157 -6.65 -9.68 4.67
N SER A 158 -6.19 -10.54 3.76
CA SER A 158 -4.97 -10.35 2.99
C SER A 158 -5.14 -10.88 1.56
N VAL A 159 -4.41 -10.30 0.60
CA VAL A 159 -4.43 -10.76 -0.80
C VAL A 159 -3.80 -12.15 -0.92
N ASP A 160 -2.64 -12.33 -0.31
CA ASP A 160 -1.97 -13.61 -0.19
C ASP A 160 -2.06 -14.09 1.25
N ARG A 161 -2.20 -15.41 1.43
CA ARG A 161 -2.15 -16.04 2.75
C ARG A 161 -0.84 -15.67 3.49
N PRO A 162 -0.91 -15.18 4.74
CA PRO A 162 0.27 -15.03 5.59
C PRO A 162 0.95 -16.37 5.87
N GLU A 163 2.24 -16.35 6.21
CA GLU A 163 2.92 -17.56 6.68
C GLU A 163 2.45 -17.92 8.09
N GLU A 164 2.32 -19.22 8.38
CA GLU A 164 1.76 -19.75 9.64
C GLU A 164 2.47 -19.21 10.89
N MET A 165 3.78 -18.95 10.79
CA MET A 165 4.55 -18.39 11.90
C MET A 165 4.09 -16.98 12.34
N TYR A 166 3.40 -16.23 11.49
CA TYR A 166 2.92 -14.87 11.79
C TYR A 166 1.43 -14.82 12.16
N ILE A 167 0.70 -15.93 12.07
CA ILE A 167 -0.75 -15.96 12.27
C ILE A 167 -1.05 -16.09 13.77
N PRO A 168 -1.86 -15.19 14.37
CA PRO A 168 -2.34 -15.33 15.75
C PRO A 168 -3.16 -16.62 15.93
N GLN A 169 -3.16 -17.19 17.13
CA GLN A 169 -3.86 -18.46 17.42
C GLN A 169 -5.37 -18.39 17.12
N ASN A 170 -6.02 -17.29 17.48
CA ASN A 170 -7.47 -17.09 17.29
C ASN A 170 -7.77 -16.26 16.04
N ALA A 171 -7.22 -16.66 14.89
CA ALA A 171 -7.40 -15.95 13.63
C ALA A 171 -8.22 -16.73 12.60
N LYS A 172 -9.18 -16.04 11.97
CA LYS A 172 -9.90 -16.45 10.76
C LYS A 172 -9.32 -15.70 9.58
N LEU A 173 -8.78 -16.42 8.60
CA LEU A 173 -8.12 -15.83 7.43
C LEU A 173 -9.10 -15.66 6.28
N ILE A 174 -9.08 -14.48 5.67
CA ILE A 174 -9.89 -14.15 4.50
C ILE A 174 -8.92 -13.78 3.38
N GLN A 175 -8.81 -14.66 2.40
CA GLN A 175 -7.99 -14.39 1.23
C GLN A 175 -8.85 -13.66 0.18
N ALA A 176 -8.67 -12.35 0.07
CA ALA A 176 -9.47 -11.54 -0.85
C ALA A 176 -8.69 -10.32 -1.33
N LYS A 177 -8.99 -9.90 -2.57
CA LYS A 177 -8.48 -8.69 -3.19
C LYS A 177 -9.66 -7.84 -3.63
N GLY A 178 -9.62 -6.54 -3.35
CA GLY A 178 -10.66 -5.61 -3.75
C GLY A 178 -10.76 -5.43 -5.28
N PRO A 179 -11.73 -4.64 -5.77
CA PRO A 179 -12.56 -3.74 -4.96
C PRO A 179 -13.58 -4.44 -4.07
N PHE A 180 -13.95 -3.81 -2.95
CA PHE A 180 -15.01 -4.28 -2.06
C PHE A 180 -16.20 -3.31 -2.11
N SER A 181 -17.42 -3.83 -2.09
CA SER A 181 -18.65 -3.02 -1.98
C SER A 181 -18.91 -2.67 -0.52
N GLU A 182 -19.67 -1.61 -0.26
CA GLU A 182 -20.03 -1.23 1.11
C GLU A 182 -21.07 -2.21 1.69
N GLU A 183 -22.00 -2.68 0.85
CA GLU A 183 -23.03 -3.64 1.22
C GLU A 183 -22.44 -4.95 1.74
N ASP A 184 -21.44 -5.50 1.01
CA ASP A 184 -20.75 -6.73 1.43
C ASP A 184 -19.95 -6.52 2.71
N GLU A 185 -19.34 -5.35 2.89
CA GLU A 185 -18.62 -5.02 4.13
C GLU A 185 -19.57 -4.90 5.32
N ILE A 186 -20.74 -4.26 5.15
CA ILE A 186 -21.77 -4.18 6.19
C ILE A 186 -22.24 -5.59 6.59
N ALA A 187 -22.56 -6.43 5.59
CA ALA A 187 -22.99 -7.80 5.82
C ALA A 187 -21.90 -8.60 6.56
N PHE A 188 -20.65 -8.50 6.10
CA PHE A 188 -19.50 -9.16 6.71
C PHE A 188 -19.29 -8.73 8.17
N LEU A 189 -19.28 -7.43 8.45
CA LEU A 189 -19.06 -6.89 9.79
C LEU A 189 -20.17 -7.33 10.77
N LYS A 190 -21.43 -7.30 10.32
CA LYS A 190 -22.58 -7.77 11.12
C LYS A 190 -22.54 -9.27 11.38
N GLN A 191 -22.37 -10.09 10.34
CA GLN A 191 -22.37 -11.55 10.43
C GLN A 191 -21.31 -12.06 11.41
N ASN A 192 -20.13 -11.42 11.40
CA ASN A 192 -19.01 -11.81 12.24
C ASN A 192 -18.98 -11.09 13.60
N GLN A 193 -19.94 -10.19 13.85
CA GLN A 193 -20.03 -9.38 15.06
C GLN A 193 -18.70 -8.65 15.33
N ILE A 194 -18.15 -8.01 14.30
CA ILE A 194 -16.90 -7.25 14.42
C ILE A 194 -17.13 -6.05 15.32
N GLU A 195 -16.25 -5.90 16.32
CA GLU A 195 -16.31 -4.83 17.31
C GLU A 195 -15.31 -3.71 17.03
N CYS A 196 -14.25 -3.99 16.28
CA CYS A 196 -13.24 -3.00 15.89
C CYS A 196 -12.58 -3.35 14.56
N ILE A 197 -12.22 -2.34 13.77
CA ILE A 197 -11.39 -2.52 12.57
C ILE A 197 -9.99 -1.96 12.83
N VAL A 198 -8.95 -2.71 12.48
CA VAL A 198 -7.57 -2.18 12.40
C VAL A 198 -7.19 -2.02 10.94
N SER A 199 -6.85 -0.78 10.55
CA SER A 199 -6.52 -0.47 9.17
C SER A 199 -5.39 0.53 9.04
N LYS A 200 -4.73 0.49 7.88
CA LYS A 200 -3.76 1.50 7.45
C LYS A 200 -4.49 2.56 6.65
N ASN A 201 -4.17 3.83 6.89
CA ASN A 201 -4.70 4.95 6.11
C ASN A 201 -4.08 4.98 4.69
N SER A 202 -4.42 4.00 3.86
CA SER A 202 -3.81 3.81 2.54
C SER A 202 -4.39 4.74 1.48
N GLY A 203 -5.53 5.39 1.74
CA GLY A 203 -6.19 6.34 0.82
C GLY A 203 -6.81 5.73 -0.44
N GLY A 204 -6.85 4.40 -0.58
CA GLY A 204 -7.28 3.74 -1.82
C GLY A 204 -8.79 3.52 -1.90
N GLN A 205 -9.44 4.01 -2.97
CA GLN A 205 -10.90 3.90 -3.10
C GLN A 205 -11.40 2.45 -3.12
N THR A 206 -10.64 1.54 -3.73
CA THR A 206 -11.01 0.11 -3.87
C THR A 206 -11.13 -0.64 -2.55
N VAL A 207 -10.58 -0.09 -1.46
CA VAL A 207 -10.62 -0.71 -0.12
C VAL A 207 -11.23 0.20 0.93
N TYR A 208 -11.84 1.32 0.53
CA TYR A 208 -12.46 2.29 1.46
C TYR A 208 -13.77 1.78 2.06
N ALA A 209 -14.48 0.89 1.36
CA ALA A 209 -15.81 0.39 1.74
C ALA A 209 -15.92 -0.07 3.20
N LYS A 210 -14.90 -0.73 3.75
CA LYS A 210 -14.87 -1.13 5.17
C LYS A 210 -14.96 0.03 6.17
N ILE A 211 -14.41 1.20 5.82
CA ILE A 211 -14.42 2.40 6.66
C ILE A 211 -15.82 3.02 6.64
N SER A 212 -16.42 3.11 5.45
CA SER A 212 -17.79 3.59 5.28
C SER A 212 -18.81 2.66 5.96
N ALA A 213 -18.61 1.34 5.85
CA ALA A 213 -19.41 0.34 6.57
C ALA A 213 -19.26 0.47 8.09
N ALA A 214 -18.03 0.67 8.59
CA ALA A 214 -17.78 0.88 10.02
C ALA A 214 -18.52 2.13 10.55
N ARG A 215 -18.51 3.23 9.79
CA ARG A 215 -19.27 4.44 10.11
C ARG A 215 -20.76 4.17 10.26
N LYS A 216 -21.37 3.50 9.27
CA LYS A 216 -22.80 3.13 9.29
C LYS A 216 -23.16 2.23 10.47
N LEU A 217 -22.23 1.38 10.90
CA LEU A 217 -22.43 0.45 12.02
C LEU A 217 -21.94 0.98 13.37
N ARG A 218 -21.40 2.22 13.42
CA ARG A 218 -20.76 2.80 14.62
C ARG A 218 -19.67 1.90 15.20
N ILE A 219 -18.92 1.20 14.33
CA ILE A 219 -17.77 0.38 14.71
C ILE A 219 -16.52 1.27 14.75
N PRO A 220 -15.75 1.27 15.85
CA PRO A 220 -14.48 2.00 15.91
C PRO A 220 -13.46 1.47 14.92
N VAL A 221 -12.66 2.40 14.39
CA VAL A 221 -11.54 2.08 13.49
C VAL A 221 -10.25 2.57 14.11
N ILE A 222 -9.36 1.64 14.46
CA ILE A 222 -7.97 1.95 14.78
C ILE A 222 -7.25 2.21 13.46
N MET A 223 -7.00 3.49 13.19
CA MET A 223 -6.42 3.98 11.94
C MET A 223 -4.93 4.25 12.12
N ILE A 224 -4.11 3.37 11.56
CA ILE A 224 -2.66 3.56 11.51
C ILE A 224 -2.38 4.63 10.45
N GLN A 225 -1.78 5.73 10.89
CA GLN A 225 -1.45 6.88 10.08
C GLN A 225 -0.24 6.60 9.18
N ARG A 226 -0.19 7.35 8.08
CA ARG A 226 0.90 7.20 7.13
C ARG A 226 2.22 7.64 7.75
N PRO A 227 3.31 6.96 7.41
CA PRO A 227 4.62 7.44 7.78
C PRO A 227 4.96 8.75 7.05
N ILE A 228 5.58 9.69 7.76
CA ILE A 228 5.96 10.98 7.17
C ILE A 228 7.25 10.80 6.36
N ILE A 229 7.19 11.06 5.05
CA ILE A 229 8.35 11.09 4.15
C ILE A 229 8.49 12.52 3.62
N LYS A 230 9.38 13.31 4.23
CA LYS A 230 9.47 14.77 3.99
C LYS A 230 10.19 15.18 2.70
N SER A 231 10.81 14.25 1.98
CA SER A 231 11.95 14.60 1.11
C SER A 231 11.76 14.42 -0.39
N ALA A 232 10.55 14.32 -0.94
CA ALA A 232 10.41 14.18 -2.40
C ALA A 232 9.23 14.97 -2.98
N PRO A 233 9.38 15.52 -4.21
CA PRO A 233 8.23 16.00 -4.97
C PRO A 233 7.17 14.91 -5.07
N CYS A 234 5.92 15.27 -4.79
CA CYS A 234 4.81 14.33 -4.73
C CYS A 234 3.60 14.88 -5.48
N VAL A 235 2.93 14.02 -6.25
CA VAL A 235 1.68 14.33 -6.92
C VAL A 235 0.61 13.28 -6.57
N PRO A 236 -0.66 13.67 -6.43
CA PRO A 236 -1.73 12.76 -6.00
C PRO A 236 -2.32 11.92 -7.13
N LYS A 237 -2.12 12.34 -8.39
CA LYS A 237 -2.83 11.81 -9.57
C LYS A 237 -1.86 11.38 -10.66
N TRP A 238 -2.25 10.35 -11.41
CA TRP A 238 -1.41 9.78 -12.46
C TRP A 238 -1.24 10.76 -13.63
N GLU A 239 -2.22 11.61 -13.91
CA GLU A 239 -2.17 12.65 -14.93
C GLU A 239 -1.03 13.64 -14.66
N GLU A 240 -0.86 14.05 -13.41
CA GLU A 240 0.20 14.97 -12.99
C GLU A 240 1.58 14.30 -13.10
N ALA A 241 1.68 13.02 -12.72
CA ALA A 241 2.91 12.25 -12.90
C ALA A 241 3.26 12.09 -14.39
N TYR A 242 2.25 11.90 -15.23
CA TYR A 242 2.44 11.84 -16.68
C TYR A 242 2.95 13.17 -17.25
N GLN A 243 2.34 14.30 -16.87
CA GLN A 243 2.84 15.62 -17.29
C GLN A 243 4.29 15.86 -16.84
N TRP A 244 4.64 15.40 -15.63
CA TRP A 244 6.02 15.47 -15.15
C TRP A 244 6.99 14.58 -15.95
N ILE A 245 6.56 13.40 -16.40
CA ILE A 245 7.36 12.53 -17.29
C ILE A 245 7.69 13.27 -18.59
N LEU A 246 6.71 13.93 -19.19
CA LEU A 246 6.85 14.63 -20.48
C LEU A 246 7.78 15.84 -20.41
N LYS A 247 7.80 16.56 -19.28
CA LYS A 247 8.71 17.71 -19.08
C LYS A 247 10.18 17.32 -19.29
N GLY A 248 10.99 18.21 -19.87
CA GLY A 248 12.43 18.02 -20.09
C GLY A 248 13.17 17.85 -18.79
#